data_AF-A0A3N5USA1-F1
#
_entry.id   AF-A0A3N5USA1-F1
#
_cell.length_a   1.000
_cell.length_b   1.000
_cell.length_c   1.000
_cell.angle_alpha   90.00
_cell.angle_beta   90.00
_cell.angle_gamma   90.00
#
_symmetry.space_group_name_H-M   'P 1'
#
loop_
_entity.id
_entity.type
_entity.pdbx_description
1 polymer ?
#
loop_
_entity_poly.entity_id
_entity_poly.type
_entity_poly.pdbx_seq_one_letter_code
_entity_poly.pdbx_strand_id
1 'polypeptide(L)'
;MGNPLHVSVTGYSNRIFFVIISIVVSSLIIDISLSNISDLISVSTDWGFSVFIAIAIVYAVGQYLILEFVKQKSKKIRIKSQHINKLSTLITIVQYILTATIVFVTLQIIVNSYYYTSILTWSSLISYAIATTIMVILALELFSWYRSNRNITLLLYGISFIITAISIVTSSVFSAVILLDMPAKTTSPPSSELTSEQEEFGHGPEQEEFGHGPEQEEFGHGPDIRRFNLSTILGQVQAVYVTSHIASFLLLWGSTAMLLHTYSKKLGKVKFWTIISIPIAS
;
A
#
# COMPACT_ATOMS: atom_id res chain seq x y z
N MET A 1 47.31 -17.41 11.29
CA MET A 1 46.17 -16.62 11.81
C MET A 1 45.33 -16.15 10.63
N GLY A 2 44.18 -16.77 10.40
CA GLY A 2 43.25 -16.37 9.34
C GLY A 2 42.35 -15.23 9.83
N ASN A 3 42.22 -14.19 9.02
CA ASN A 3 41.38 -13.03 9.29
C ASN A 3 40.02 -13.24 8.59
N PRO A 4 38.89 -13.46 9.30
CA PRO A 4 37.63 -13.83 8.66
C PRO A 4 36.63 -12.67 8.70
N LEU A 5 36.93 -11.52 8.12
CA LEU A 5 35.94 -10.45 7.94
C LEU A 5 36.17 -9.70 6.62
N HIS A 6 36.12 -10.44 5.52
CA HIS A 6 35.80 -9.87 4.23
C HIS A 6 34.54 -10.58 3.74
N VAL A 7 33.38 -10.19 4.30
CA VAL A 7 32.09 -10.50 3.69
C VAL A 7 32.03 -9.66 2.41
N SER A 8 32.67 -10.16 1.36
CA SER A 8 32.37 -9.71 0.01
C SER A 8 30.90 -10.02 -0.19
N VAL A 9 30.06 -8.98 -0.25
CA VAL A 9 28.68 -9.07 -0.72
C VAL A 9 28.76 -9.47 -2.20
N THR A 10 29.00 -10.76 -2.42
CA THR A 10 28.99 -11.45 -3.69
C THR A 10 27.64 -11.17 -4.33
N GLY A 11 27.70 -10.67 -5.58
CA GLY A 11 26.58 -10.08 -6.29
C GLY A 11 25.25 -10.79 -6.05
N TYR A 12 24.26 -10.00 -5.63
CA TYR A 12 22.90 -10.46 -5.38
C TYR A 12 22.40 -11.36 -6.52
N SER A 13 22.23 -12.65 -6.25
CA SER A 13 21.69 -13.57 -7.24
C SER A 13 20.20 -13.28 -7.44
N ASN A 14 19.71 -13.46 -8.67
CA ASN A 14 18.29 -13.24 -8.97
C ASN A 14 17.36 -14.12 -8.09
N ARG A 15 17.85 -15.26 -7.58
CA ARG A 15 17.10 -16.15 -6.67
C ARG A 15 16.95 -15.54 -5.28
N ILE A 16 18.00 -14.95 -4.73
CA ILE A 16 17.97 -14.28 -3.41
C ILE A 16 17.02 -13.09 -3.47
N PHE A 17 17.07 -12.30 -4.55
CA PHE A 17 16.13 -11.20 -4.77
C PHE A 17 14.67 -11.68 -4.83
N PHE A 18 14.40 -12.79 -5.52
CA PHE A 18 13.06 -13.37 -5.60
C PHE A 18 12.55 -13.85 -4.24
N VAL A 19 13.41 -14.45 -3.40
CA VAL A 19 13.02 -14.85 -2.04
C VAL A 19 12.67 -13.63 -1.20
N ILE A 20 13.48 -12.57 -1.26
CA ILE A 20 13.24 -11.34 -0.49
C ILE A 20 11.95 -10.66 -0.94
N ILE A 21 11.70 -10.52 -2.25
CA ILE A 21 10.48 -9.88 -2.73
C ILE A 21 9.25 -10.69 -2.31
N SER A 22 9.33 -12.02 -2.32
CA SER A 22 8.25 -12.89 -1.84
C SER A 22 7.96 -12.66 -0.36
N ILE A 23 8.99 -12.62 0.49
CA ILE A 23 8.84 -12.39 1.94
C ILE A 23 8.20 -11.02 2.19
N VAL A 24 8.68 -9.97 1.52
CA VAL A 24 8.16 -8.61 1.68
C VAL A 24 6.71 -8.51 1.22
N VAL A 25 6.39 -9.09 0.06
CA VAL A 25 5.00 -9.08 -0.46
C VAL A 25 4.07 -9.86 0.45
N SER A 26 4.47 -11.03 0.94
CA SER A 26 3.67 -11.80 1.91
C SER A 26 3.45 -11.02 3.20
N SER A 27 4.48 -10.34 3.72
CA SER A 27 4.35 -9.49 4.90
C SER A 27 3.40 -8.31 4.68
N LEU A 28 3.43 -7.71 3.48
CA LEU A 28 2.55 -6.60 3.12
C LEU A 28 1.09 -7.06 3.01
N ILE A 29 0.84 -8.27 2.51
CA ILE A 29 -0.50 -8.86 2.49
C ILE A 29 -1.02 -9.05 3.92
N ILE A 30 -0.17 -9.57 4.82
CA ILE A 30 -0.53 -9.75 6.23
C ILE A 30 -0.85 -8.40 6.89
N ASP A 31 -0.02 -7.38 6.66
CA ASP A 31 -0.21 -6.03 7.20
C ASP A 31 -1.56 -5.41 6.76
N ILE A 32 -1.85 -5.43 5.45
CA ILE A 32 -3.13 -4.93 4.91
C ILE A 32 -4.32 -5.73 5.48
N SER A 33 -4.19 -7.05 5.57
CA SER A 33 -5.27 -7.89 6.10
C SER A 33 -5.53 -7.60 7.58
N LEU A 34 -4.46 -7.43 8.37
CA LEU A 34 -4.55 -7.09 9.79
C LEU A 34 -5.20 -5.71 9.98
N SER A 35 -4.81 -4.72 9.18
CA SER A 35 -5.41 -3.39 9.19
C SER A 35 -6.92 -3.43 8.95
N ASN A 36 -7.41 -4.31 8.07
CA ASN A 36 -8.85 -4.43 7.79
C ASN A 36 -9.63 -5.13 8.91
N ILE A 37 -8.99 -6.07 9.62
CA ILE A 37 -9.63 -6.86 10.68
C ILE A 37 -9.49 -6.17 12.04
N SER A 38 -8.59 -5.19 12.19
CA SER A 38 -8.34 -4.46 13.45
C SER A 38 -9.57 -3.74 14.00
N ASP A 39 -10.54 -3.38 13.16
CA ASP A 39 -11.80 -2.77 13.61
C ASP A 39 -12.83 -3.83 14.08
N LEU A 40 -12.62 -5.09 13.72
CA LEU A 40 -13.54 -6.21 14.00
C LEU A 40 -13.11 -7.04 15.19
N ILE A 41 -11.80 -7.03 15.52
CA ILE A 41 -11.22 -7.78 16.62
C ILE A 41 -10.49 -6.79 17.51
N SER A 42 -10.94 -6.63 18.75
CA SER A 42 -10.16 -5.96 19.79
C SER A 42 -8.94 -6.85 20.08
N VAL A 43 -7.84 -6.57 19.41
CA VAL A 43 -6.61 -7.34 19.55
C VAL A 43 -6.03 -7.06 20.93
N SER A 44 -5.83 -8.10 21.74
CA SER A 44 -5.12 -7.99 23.02
C SER A 44 -3.76 -7.28 22.79
N THR A 45 -3.48 -6.27 23.61
CA THR A 45 -2.38 -5.31 23.45
C THR A 45 -1.00 -5.95 23.30
N ASP A 46 -0.78 -7.11 23.94
CA ASP A 46 0.55 -7.76 24.00
C ASP A 46 0.99 -8.41 22.67
N TRP A 47 0.06 -9.04 21.95
CA TRP A 47 0.35 -9.67 20.65
C TRP A 47 0.45 -8.62 19.52
N GLY A 48 -0.44 -7.63 19.52
CA GLY A 48 -0.49 -6.60 18.47
C GLY A 48 0.82 -5.81 18.38
N PHE A 49 1.40 -5.46 19.52
CA PHE A 49 2.68 -4.75 19.59
C PHE A 49 3.84 -5.54 18.96
N SER A 50 3.92 -6.85 19.24
CA SER A 50 4.98 -7.71 18.71
C SER A 50 4.88 -7.86 17.18
N VAL A 51 3.66 -8.02 16.67
CA VAL A 51 3.39 -8.12 15.22
C VAL A 51 3.76 -6.82 14.51
N PHE A 52 3.39 -5.67 15.09
CA PHE A 52 3.70 -4.36 14.52
C PHE A 52 5.22 -4.15 14.39
N ILE A 53 6.01 -4.51 15.41
CA ILE A 53 7.48 -4.42 15.36
C ILE A 53 8.05 -5.36 14.29
N ALA A 54 7.55 -6.60 14.23
CA ALA A 54 8.02 -7.57 13.24
C ALA A 54 7.80 -7.07 11.80
N ILE A 55 6.60 -6.54 11.51
CA ILE A 55 6.25 -5.97 10.19
C ILE A 55 7.11 -4.75 9.89
N ALA A 56 7.33 -3.84 10.85
CA ALA A 56 8.16 -2.66 10.68
C ALA A 56 9.62 -3.03 10.32
N ILE A 57 10.20 -4.04 10.97
CA ILE A 57 11.55 -4.53 10.66
C ILE A 57 11.60 -5.15 9.26
N VAL A 58 10.64 -6.02 8.93
CA VAL A 58 10.57 -6.66 7.59
C VAL A 58 10.46 -5.59 6.50
N TYR A 59 9.66 -4.55 6.72
CA TYR A 59 9.51 -3.44 5.78
C TYR A 59 10.82 -2.64 5.66
N ALA A 60 11.43 -2.22 6.77
CA ALA A 60 12.66 -1.42 6.75
C ALA A 60 13.83 -2.16 6.07
N VAL A 61 14.05 -3.44 6.42
CA VAL A 61 15.09 -4.28 5.82
C VAL A 61 14.75 -4.59 4.37
N GLY A 62 13.51 -5.02 4.11
CA GLY A 62 13.05 -5.40 2.77
C GLY A 62 13.17 -4.27 1.77
N GLN A 63 12.72 -3.08 2.14
CA GLN A 63 12.81 -1.86 1.32
C GLN A 63 14.26 -1.51 0.98
N TYR A 64 15.18 -1.57 1.97
CA TYR A 64 16.61 -1.33 1.76
C TYR A 64 17.22 -2.33 0.77
N LEU A 65 16.95 -3.63 0.95
CA LEU A 65 17.49 -4.69 0.10
C LEU A 65 16.96 -4.60 -1.33
N ILE A 66 15.66 -4.35 -1.51
CA ILE A 66 15.04 -4.17 -2.83
C ILE A 66 15.65 -2.96 -3.54
N LEU A 67 15.77 -1.83 -2.84
CA LEU A 67 16.33 -0.61 -3.41
C LEU A 67 17.79 -0.80 -3.84
N GLU A 68 18.60 -1.46 -3.01
CA GLU A 68 20.00 -1.75 -3.31
C GLU A 68 20.12 -2.69 -4.52
N PHE A 69 19.30 -3.73 -4.60
CA PHE A 69 19.26 -4.61 -5.76
C PHE A 69 18.93 -3.86 -7.05
N VAL A 70 17.88 -3.02 -7.02
CA VAL A 70 17.46 -2.22 -8.17
C VAL A 70 18.58 -1.28 -8.60
N LYS A 71 19.27 -0.63 -7.67
CA LYS A 71 20.44 0.23 -7.97
C LYS A 71 21.57 -0.56 -8.63
N GLN A 72 21.89 -1.75 -8.13
CA GLN A 72 22.95 -2.58 -8.68
C GLN A 72 22.63 -3.05 -10.10
N LYS A 73 21.41 -3.55 -10.34
CA LYS A 73 20.98 -4.03 -11.66
C LYS A 73 20.81 -2.91 -12.67
N SER A 74 20.29 -1.76 -12.25
CA SER A 74 20.07 -0.62 -13.13
C SER A 74 21.33 0.20 -13.40
N LYS A 75 22.46 -0.02 -12.68
CA LYS A 75 23.69 0.79 -12.79
C LYS A 75 24.16 1.02 -14.22
N LYS A 76 24.17 0.00 -15.07
CA LYS A 76 24.59 0.11 -16.49
C LYS A 76 23.67 1.03 -17.31
N ILE A 77 22.36 0.92 -17.10
CA ILE A 77 21.33 1.73 -17.78
C ILE A 77 21.36 3.16 -17.24
N ARG A 78 21.55 3.30 -15.93
CA ARG A 78 21.59 4.56 -15.21
C ARG A 78 22.78 5.44 -15.59
N ILE A 79 23.95 4.85 -15.83
CA ILE A 79 25.13 5.58 -16.32
C ILE A 79 24.90 6.08 -17.76
N LYS A 80 24.12 5.36 -18.57
CA LYS A 80 23.86 5.68 -19.97
C LYS A 80 22.81 6.78 -20.16
N SER A 81 21.87 6.94 -19.22
CA SER A 81 20.79 7.92 -19.31
C SER A 81 20.72 8.79 -18.06
N GLN A 82 20.92 10.11 -18.24
CA GLN A 82 20.84 11.08 -17.15
C GLN A 82 19.43 11.15 -16.53
N HIS A 83 18.37 10.95 -17.31
CA HIS A 83 16.98 10.95 -16.82
C HIS A 83 16.74 9.79 -15.84
N ILE A 84 17.21 8.58 -16.19
CA ILE A 84 17.11 7.40 -15.32
C ILE A 84 17.94 7.57 -14.05
N ASN A 85 19.07 8.29 -14.12
CA ASN A 85 19.88 8.60 -12.94
C ASN A 85 19.20 9.58 -11.98
N LYS A 86 18.62 10.66 -12.51
CA LYS A 86 17.84 11.61 -11.70
C LYS A 86 16.65 10.91 -11.04
N LEU A 87 15.91 10.08 -11.79
CA LEU A 87 14.77 9.31 -11.28
C LEU A 87 15.18 8.31 -10.19
N SER A 88 16.22 7.51 -10.42
CA SER A 88 16.73 6.54 -9.44
C SER A 88 17.24 7.22 -8.15
N THR A 89 17.84 8.40 -8.27
CA THR A 89 18.30 9.20 -7.12
C THR A 89 17.11 9.75 -6.34
N LEU A 90 16.12 10.33 -7.02
CA LEU A 90 14.91 10.86 -6.40
C LEU A 90 14.15 9.76 -5.63
N ILE A 91 13.94 8.60 -6.27
CA ILE A 91 13.29 7.43 -5.65
C ILE A 91 14.04 7.04 -4.38
N THR A 92 15.38 6.99 -4.42
CA THR A 92 16.20 6.62 -3.27
C THR A 92 16.00 7.58 -2.10
N ILE A 93 16.02 8.89 -2.37
CA ILE A 93 15.87 9.92 -1.33
C ILE A 93 14.49 9.82 -0.69
N VAL A 94 13.42 9.77 -1.50
CA VAL A 94 12.04 9.69 -1.00
C VAL A 94 11.80 8.41 -0.21
N GLN A 95 12.33 7.28 -0.68
CA GLN A 95 12.21 5.99 0.01
C GLN A 95 12.82 6.05 1.42
N TYR A 96 14.03 6.59 1.57
CA TYR A 96 14.65 6.74 2.90
C TYR A 96 13.89 7.70 3.81
N ILE A 97 13.36 8.80 3.28
CA ILE A 97 12.52 9.74 4.04
C ILE A 97 11.27 9.03 4.56
N LEU A 98 10.57 8.28 3.71
CA LEU A 98 9.38 7.52 4.10
C LEU A 98 9.71 6.46 5.15
N THR A 99 10.80 5.71 4.99
CA THR A 99 11.24 4.73 6.00
C THR A 99 11.54 5.40 7.33
N ALA A 100 12.24 6.54 7.32
CA ALA A 100 12.55 7.28 8.53
C ALA A 100 11.28 7.76 9.23
N THR A 101 10.28 8.22 8.48
CA THR A 101 8.97 8.59 9.03
C THR A 101 8.25 7.41 9.68
N ILE A 102 8.25 6.23 9.04
CA ILE A 102 7.66 5.01 9.63
C ILE A 102 8.37 4.65 10.94
N VAL A 103 9.70 4.59 10.94
CA VAL A 103 10.48 4.30 12.15
C VAL A 103 10.20 5.32 13.25
N PHE A 104 10.06 6.60 12.90
CA PHE A 104 9.74 7.67 13.84
C PHE A 104 8.34 7.51 14.45
N VAL A 105 7.33 7.19 13.65
CA VAL A 105 5.96 6.90 14.13
C VAL A 105 5.96 5.67 15.02
N THR A 106 6.64 4.60 14.63
CA THR A 106 6.78 3.40 15.45
C THR A 106 7.41 3.73 16.81
N LEU A 107 8.45 4.57 16.83
CA LEU A 107 9.07 5.00 18.07
C LEU A 107 8.12 5.86 18.94
N GLN A 108 7.31 6.74 18.34
CA GLN A 108 6.31 7.51 19.07
C GLN A 108 5.28 6.61 19.76
N ILE A 109 4.79 5.59 19.04
CA ILE A 109 3.84 4.62 19.59
C ILE A 109 4.46 3.87 20.78
N ILE A 110 5.73 3.44 20.67
CA ILE A 110 6.42 2.71 21.74
C ILE A 110 6.63 3.57 22.98
N VAL A 111 7.14 4.79 22.81
CA VAL A 111 7.60 5.63 23.94
C VAL A 111 6.46 6.41 24.58
N ASN A 112 5.53 6.91 23.75
CA ASN A 112 4.53 7.87 24.19
C ASN A 112 3.10 7.31 24.14
N SER A 113 2.89 6.11 23.57
CA SER A 113 1.56 5.49 23.40
C SER A 113 0.53 6.39 22.67
N TYR A 114 1.00 7.39 21.93
CA TYR A 114 0.22 8.21 21.01
C TYR A 114 1.04 8.49 19.75
N TYR A 115 0.36 8.73 18.64
CA TYR A 115 0.97 9.20 17.41
C TYR A 115 0.18 10.39 16.85
N TYR A 116 0.88 11.33 16.21
CA TYR A 116 0.23 12.43 15.52
C TYR A 116 -0.32 11.95 14.19
N THR A 117 -1.61 12.11 13.93
CA THR A 117 -2.20 11.72 12.63
C THR A 117 -1.63 12.58 11.49
N SER A 118 -1.24 13.83 11.77
CA SER A 118 -0.66 14.74 10.78
C SER A 118 0.63 14.20 10.12
N ILE A 119 1.53 13.54 10.86
CA ILE A 119 2.77 13.01 10.26
C ILE A 119 2.46 11.88 9.27
N LEU A 120 1.45 11.05 9.58
CA LEU A 120 0.97 10.00 8.67
C LEU A 120 0.35 10.62 7.42
N THR A 121 -0.54 11.61 7.57
CA THR A 121 -1.20 12.28 6.45
C THR A 121 -0.22 12.95 5.48
N TRP A 122 0.82 13.62 5.99
CA TRP A 122 1.86 14.20 5.12
C TRP A 122 2.71 13.14 4.44
N SER A 123 3.06 12.06 5.17
CA SER A 123 3.87 10.97 4.60
C SER A 123 3.13 10.21 3.50
N SER A 124 1.83 9.96 3.68
CA SER A 124 0.99 9.29 2.68
C SER A 124 0.86 10.18 1.44
N LEU A 125 0.64 11.48 1.60
CA LEU A 125 0.57 12.43 0.49
C LEU A 125 1.87 12.46 -0.34
N ILE A 126 3.04 12.50 0.32
CA ILE A 126 4.35 12.46 -0.36
C ILE A 126 4.52 11.15 -1.13
N SER A 127 4.12 10.02 -0.53
CA SER A 127 4.18 8.70 -1.14
C SER A 127 3.31 8.59 -2.40
N TYR A 128 2.07 9.08 -2.34
CA TYR A 128 1.17 9.10 -3.50
C TYR A 128 1.65 10.04 -4.60
N ALA A 129 2.23 11.20 -4.25
CA ALA A 129 2.77 12.15 -5.22
C ALA A 129 3.97 11.57 -5.99
N ILE A 130 4.91 10.91 -5.31
CA ILE A 130 6.06 10.28 -5.97
C ILE A 130 5.61 9.12 -6.85
N ALA A 131 4.66 8.30 -6.39
CA ALA A 131 4.14 7.17 -7.17
C ALA A 131 3.48 7.66 -8.46
N THR A 132 2.60 8.66 -8.37
CA THR A 132 1.95 9.27 -9.53
C THR A 132 2.97 9.83 -10.52
N THR A 133 3.98 10.55 -10.03
CA THR A 133 5.04 11.13 -10.86
C THR A 133 5.82 10.04 -11.61
N ILE A 134 6.17 8.94 -10.95
CA ILE A 134 6.85 7.80 -11.60
C ILE A 134 5.98 7.19 -12.69
N MET A 135 4.70 6.96 -12.42
CA MET A 135 3.78 6.36 -13.40
C MET A 135 3.63 7.24 -14.65
N VAL A 136 3.54 8.56 -14.48
CA VAL A 136 3.49 9.51 -15.60
C VAL A 136 4.80 9.51 -16.40
N ILE A 137 5.96 9.54 -15.73
CA ILE A 137 7.27 9.51 -16.42
C ILE A 137 7.41 8.21 -17.23
N LEU A 138 7.06 7.06 -16.66
CA LEU A 138 7.12 5.76 -17.35
C LEU A 138 6.18 5.71 -18.55
N ALA A 139 4.96 6.26 -18.43
CA ALA A 139 4.03 6.33 -19.55
C ALA A 139 4.58 7.18 -20.71
N LEU A 140 5.15 8.35 -20.39
CA LEU A 140 5.75 9.23 -21.39
C LEU A 140 6.96 8.59 -22.08
N GLU A 141 7.81 7.87 -21.33
CA GLU A 141 8.96 7.16 -21.88
C GLU A 141 8.51 6.04 -22.84
N LEU A 142 7.48 5.27 -22.46
CA LEU A 142 6.91 4.23 -23.31
C LEU A 142 6.26 4.79 -24.58
N PHE A 143 5.54 5.92 -24.49
CA PHE A 143 4.95 6.56 -25.67
C PHE A 143 6.00 7.16 -26.60
N SER A 144 7.07 7.73 -26.05
CA SER A 144 8.23 8.16 -26.84
C SER A 144 8.83 6.98 -27.60
N TRP A 145 8.99 5.83 -26.94
CA TRP A 145 9.52 4.62 -27.58
C TRP A 145 8.55 4.01 -28.61
N TYR A 146 7.24 4.06 -28.35
CA TYR A 146 6.20 3.67 -29.30
C TYR A 146 6.28 4.48 -30.60
N ARG A 147 6.53 5.79 -30.51
CA ARG A 147 6.69 6.63 -31.72
C ARG A 147 7.84 6.17 -32.61
N SER A 148 8.90 5.61 -32.02
CA SER A 148 10.09 5.12 -32.75
C SER A 148 9.93 3.70 -33.29
N ASN A 149 9.30 2.78 -32.54
CA ASN A 149 9.27 1.35 -32.88
C ASN A 149 7.89 0.80 -33.25
N ARG A 150 6.83 1.64 -33.18
CA ARG A 150 5.41 1.31 -33.47
C ARG A 150 4.92 -0.04 -32.90
N ASN A 151 5.47 -0.49 -31.78
CA ASN A 151 5.07 -1.74 -31.15
C ASN A 151 3.86 -1.51 -30.23
N ILE A 152 2.70 -2.05 -30.63
CA ILE A 152 1.41 -1.93 -29.92
C ILE A 152 1.51 -2.36 -28.45
N THR A 153 2.34 -3.35 -28.13
CA THR A 153 2.56 -3.82 -26.74
C THR A 153 2.96 -2.67 -25.81
N LEU A 154 3.76 -1.72 -26.30
CA LEU A 154 4.23 -0.57 -25.53
C LEU A 154 3.16 0.49 -25.34
N LEU A 155 2.29 0.62 -26.33
CA LEU A 155 1.14 1.50 -26.24
C LEU A 155 0.21 1.05 -25.11
N LEU A 156 -0.08 -0.26 -25.02
CA LEU A 156 -0.92 -0.80 -23.94
C LEU A 156 -0.27 -0.63 -22.57
N TYR A 157 1.05 -0.86 -22.43
CA TYR A 157 1.75 -0.58 -21.17
C TYR A 157 1.68 0.91 -20.78
N GLY A 158 1.87 1.82 -21.73
CA GLY A 158 1.77 3.26 -21.47
C GLY A 158 0.38 3.68 -21.01
N ILE A 159 -0.67 3.15 -21.65
CA ILE A 159 -2.07 3.38 -21.24
C ILE A 159 -2.32 2.81 -19.83
N SER A 160 -1.82 1.60 -19.54
CA SER A 160 -1.95 0.97 -18.22
C SER A 160 -1.36 1.85 -17.12
N PHE A 161 -0.18 2.43 -17.38
CA PHE A 161 0.49 3.30 -16.42
C PHE A 161 -0.26 4.62 -16.19
N ILE A 162 -0.90 5.19 -17.21
CA ILE A 162 -1.77 6.38 -17.04
C ILE A 162 -3.00 6.04 -16.21
N ILE A 163 -3.68 4.93 -16.50
CA ILE A 163 -4.87 4.53 -15.73
C ILE A 163 -4.49 4.22 -14.28
N THR A 164 -3.32 3.62 -14.06
CA THR A 164 -2.79 3.42 -12.70
C THR A 164 -2.52 4.75 -12.01
N ALA A 165 -1.95 5.74 -12.70
CA ALA A 165 -1.73 7.07 -12.13
C ALA A 165 -3.04 7.74 -11.70
N ILE A 166 -4.11 7.60 -12.51
CA ILE A 166 -5.45 8.09 -12.16
C ILE A 166 -5.95 7.39 -10.89
N SER A 167 -5.83 6.07 -10.80
CA SER A 167 -6.22 5.27 -9.63
C SER A 167 -5.48 5.71 -8.36
N ILE A 168 -4.17 5.93 -8.43
CA ILE A 168 -3.35 6.41 -7.31
C ILE A 168 -3.83 7.79 -6.83
N VAL A 169 -4.13 8.72 -7.75
CA VAL A 169 -4.65 10.05 -7.39
C VAL A 169 -6.01 9.94 -6.72
N THR A 170 -6.91 9.09 -7.22
CA THR A 170 -8.23 8.89 -6.61
C THR A 170 -8.12 8.26 -5.22
N SER A 171 -7.24 7.28 -5.05
CA SER A 171 -6.92 6.66 -3.75
C SER A 171 -6.36 7.68 -2.75
N SER A 172 -5.51 8.60 -3.20
CA SER A 172 -4.97 9.67 -2.37
C SER A 172 -6.06 10.59 -1.84
N VAL A 173 -7.06 10.96 -2.66
CA VAL A 173 -8.19 11.81 -2.24
C VAL A 173 -9.01 11.09 -1.18
N PHE A 174 -9.35 9.82 -1.41
CA PHE A 174 -10.10 9.00 -0.46
C PHE A 174 -9.37 8.88 0.89
N SER A 175 -8.07 8.55 0.85
CA SER A 175 -7.24 8.40 2.05
C SER A 175 -7.07 9.72 2.81
N ALA A 176 -6.94 10.84 2.10
CA ALA A 176 -6.85 12.16 2.72
C ALA A 176 -8.15 12.53 3.46
N VAL A 177 -9.32 12.23 2.88
CA VAL A 177 -10.61 12.49 3.53
C VAL A 177 -10.75 11.66 4.80
N ILE A 178 -10.43 10.35 4.77
CA ILE A 178 -10.50 9.49 5.95
C ILE A 178 -9.55 9.95 7.06
N LEU A 179 -8.30 10.27 6.71
CA LEU A 179 -7.30 10.68 7.71
C LEU A 179 -7.57 12.07 8.30
N LEU A 180 -8.27 12.95 7.58
CA LEU A 180 -8.69 14.25 8.11
C LEU A 180 -9.90 14.15 9.04
N ASP A 181 -10.72 13.11 8.89
CA ASP A 181 -11.87 12.83 9.76
C ASP A 181 -11.46 12.18 11.09
N MET A 182 -10.24 11.61 11.17
CA MET A 182 -9.67 11.05 12.40
C MET A 182 -9.23 12.14 13.39
N PRO A 183 -9.34 11.91 14.71
CA PRO A 183 -8.91 12.88 15.73
C PRO A 183 -7.42 13.19 15.61
N ALA A 184 -7.03 14.43 15.89
CA ALA A 184 -5.66 14.93 15.75
C ALA A 184 -4.62 14.17 16.60
N LYS A 185 -5.08 13.43 17.61
CA LYS A 185 -4.31 12.55 18.49
C LYS A 185 -5.13 11.30 18.76
N THR A 186 -4.64 10.14 18.37
CA THR A 186 -5.18 8.84 18.78
C THR A 186 -4.34 8.32 19.95
N THR A 187 -4.99 8.10 21.08
CA THR A 187 -4.37 7.53 22.28
C THR A 187 -4.59 6.02 22.24
N SER A 188 -3.55 5.25 22.52
CA SER A 188 -3.72 3.81 22.79
C SER A 188 -4.58 3.65 24.05
N PRO A 189 -5.61 2.79 24.10
CA PRO A 189 -6.42 2.65 25.31
C PRO A 189 -5.53 2.28 26.51
N PRO A 190 -5.72 2.92 27.68
CA PRO A 190 -4.94 2.61 28.87
C PRO A 190 -5.31 1.21 29.38
N SER A 191 -4.30 0.46 29.80
CA SER A 191 -4.39 -0.95 30.24
C SER A 191 -5.26 -1.21 31.48
N SER A 192 -5.92 -0.20 32.06
CA SER A 192 -6.63 -0.27 33.33
C SER A 192 -8.15 -0.13 33.24
N GLU A 193 -8.72 0.17 32.07
CA GLU A 193 -10.16 0.46 31.93
C GLU A 193 -10.99 -0.73 31.38
N LEU A 194 -10.35 -1.88 31.18
CA LEU A 194 -10.97 -3.07 30.59
C LEU A 194 -11.57 -4.06 31.60
N THR A 195 -11.69 -3.69 32.88
CA THR A 195 -12.20 -4.59 33.94
C THR A 195 -13.50 -4.12 34.60
N SER A 196 -13.98 -2.91 34.32
CA SER A 196 -15.12 -2.33 35.05
C SER A 196 -16.49 -2.42 34.36
N GLU A 197 -16.58 -2.84 33.10
CA GLU A 197 -17.87 -2.87 32.38
C GLU A 197 -18.55 -4.26 32.32
N GLN A 198 -18.04 -5.26 33.04
CA GLN A 198 -18.54 -6.64 32.90
C GLN A 198 -19.24 -7.24 34.14
N GLU A 199 -19.55 -6.45 35.17
CA GLU A 199 -20.17 -6.97 36.41
C GLU A 199 -21.45 -6.28 36.91
N GLU A 200 -22.21 -5.58 36.06
CA GLU A 200 -23.55 -5.10 36.44
C GLU A 200 -24.65 -5.64 35.53
N PHE A 201 -24.80 -6.97 35.51
CA PHE A 201 -26.04 -7.62 35.06
C PHE A 201 -26.70 -8.28 36.28
N GLY A 202 -27.36 -7.46 37.09
CA GLY A 202 -28.14 -7.84 38.27
C GLY A 202 -29.63 -7.52 38.09
N HIS A 203 -30.47 -8.53 38.29
CA HIS A 203 -31.93 -8.61 38.08
C HIS A 203 -32.86 -7.52 38.69
N GLY A 204 -33.81 -7.05 37.85
CA GLY A 204 -35.28 -6.97 38.10
C GLY A 204 -35.90 -5.66 38.64
N PRO A 205 -37.25 -5.44 38.58
CA PRO A 205 -38.27 -5.83 37.60
C PRO A 205 -39.06 -4.61 37.02
N GLU A 206 -40.06 -4.91 36.19
CA GLU A 206 -40.99 -4.06 35.41
C GLU A 206 -41.66 -2.89 36.16
N GLN A 207 -41.80 -1.74 35.48
CA GLN A 207 -42.95 -0.82 35.61
C GLN A 207 -43.28 -0.19 34.25
N GLU A 208 -44.55 -0.35 33.83
CA GLU A 208 -45.20 0.39 32.75
C GLU A 208 -45.52 1.82 33.22
N GLU A 209 -45.25 2.84 32.40
CA GLU A 209 -46.12 4.02 32.35
C GLU A 209 -45.99 4.80 31.01
N PHE A 210 -47.13 5.37 30.64
CA PHE A 210 -47.55 5.88 29.34
C PHE A 210 -47.24 7.37 29.18
N GLY A 211 -46.76 7.83 28.02
CA GLY A 211 -46.57 9.27 27.76
C GLY A 211 -46.27 9.62 26.30
N HIS A 212 -47.14 10.44 25.69
CA HIS A 212 -47.08 10.93 24.31
C HIS A 212 -46.24 12.22 24.16
N GLY A 213 -45.25 12.20 23.24
CA GLY A 213 -44.70 13.35 22.45
C GLY A 213 -43.80 14.37 23.17
N PRO A 214 -43.00 15.20 22.45
CA PRO A 214 -42.93 15.37 20.99
C PRO A 214 -41.54 15.09 20.37
N GLU A 215 -41.56 14.92 19.04
CA GLU A 215 -40.50 15.13 18.04
C GLU A 215 -39.09 15.43 18.58
N GLN A 216 -38.26 14.39 18.67
CA GLN A 216 -36.81 14.57 18.68
C GLN A 216 -36.39 14.92 17.25
N GLU A 217 -35.92 16.16 17.10
CA GLU A 217 -35.17 16.64 15.96
C GLU A 217 -34.16 15.58 15.51
N GLU A 218 -34.14 15.25 14.22
CA GLU A 218 -33.15 14.37 13.60
C GLU A 218 -31.75 14.91 13.92
N PHE A 219 -31.15 14.36 14.99
CA PHE A 219 -29.76 14.54 15.32
C PHE A 219 -28.97 13.94 14.17
N GLY A 220 -28.44 14.83 13.33
CA GLY A 220 -27.80 14.50 12.06
C GLY A 220 -26.90 13.29 12.21
N HIS A 221 -27.31 12.19 11.59
CA HIS A 221 -26.44 11.05 11.35
C HIS A 221 -25.17 11.60 10.70
N GLY A 222 -24.04 11.47 11.41
CA GLY A 222 -22.73 11.58 10.78
C GLY A 222 -22.70 10.72 9.52
N PRO A 223 -21.97 11.14 8.47
CA PRO A 223 -22.05 10.51 7.16
C PRO A 223 -21.93 8.99 7.33
N ASP A 224 -22.96 8.28 6.87
CA ASP A 224 -23.11 6.85 7.06
C ASP A 224 -22.07 6.12 6.17
N ILE A 225 -20.83 6.00 6.68
CA ILE A 225 -19.62 5.57 5.94
C ILE A 225 -19.77 4.14 5.36
N ARG A 226 -20.73 3.35 5.87
CA ARG A 226 -20.94 1.96 5.48
C ARG A 226 -21.87 1.76 4.28
N ARG A 227 -22.58 2.80 3.81
CA ARG A 227 -23.41 2.72 2.60
C ARG A 227 -22.70 3.46 1.46
N PHE A 228 -22.04 2.72 0.57
CA PHE A 228 -21.49 3.26 -0.67
C PHE A 228 -22.61 3.80 -1.55
N ASN A 229 -22.98 5.05 -1.33
CA ASN A 229 -23.97 5.74 -2.12
C ASN A 229 -23.25 6.41 -3.30
N LEU A 230 -23.53 5.97 -4.53
CA LEU A 230 -22.96 6.55 -5.75
C LEU A 230 -23.39 8.01 -5.96
N SER A 231 -24.39 8.49 -5.21
CA SER A 231 -24.82 9.88 -5.21
C SER A 231 -23.87 10.80 -4.43
N THR A 232 -23.07 10.26 -3.53
CA THR A 232 -22.10 11.03 -2.74
C THR A 232 -20.77 11.17 -3.50
N ILE A 233 -20.13 12.33 -3.39
CA ILE A 233 -18.81 12.61 -4.02
C ILE A 233 -17.79 11.52 -3.64
N LEU A 234 -17.74 11.11 -2.37
CA LEU A 234 -16.82 10.06 -1.90
C LEU A 234 -17.10 8.70 -2.55
N GLY A 235 -18.38 8.35 -2.74
CA GLY A 235 -18.79 7.13 -3.43
C GLY A 235 -18.41 7.14 -4.91
N GLN A 236 -18.51 8.28 -5.59
CA GLN A 236 -18.05 8.41 -6.98
C GLN A 236 -16.53 8.32 -7.10
N VAL A 237 -15.79 8.99 -6.21
CA VAL A 237 -14.31 8.92 -6.13
C VAL A 237 -13.87 7.47 -5.95
N GLN A 238 -14.53 6.72 -5.06
CA GLN A 238 -14.22 5.31 -4.86
C GLN A 238 -14.61 4.43 -6.05
N ALA A 239 -15.75 4.67 -6.69
CA ALA A 239 -16.13 3.93 -7.90
C ALA A 239 -15.10 4.12 -9.02
N VAL A 240 -14.63 5.35 -9.22
CA VAL A 240 -13.55 5.68 -10.17
C VAL A 240 -12.25 4.98 -9.78
N TYR A 241 -11.89 5.00 -8.50
CA TYR A 241 -10.72 4.29 -7.98
C TYR A 241 -10.76 2.79 -8.33
N VAL A 242 -11.84 2.10 -7.92
CA VAL A 242 -12.00 0.65 -8.11
C VAL A 242 -11.99 0.30 -9.59
N THR A 243 -12.76 1.03 -10.40
CA THR A 243 -12.86 0.78 -11.84
C THR A 243 -11.51 1.00 -12.54
N SER A 244 -10.82 2.10 -12.21
CA SER A 244 -9.50 2.40 -12.78
C SER A 244 -8.46 1.36 -12.37
N HIS A 245 -8.50 0.92 -11.11
CA HIS A 245 -7.58 -0.10 -10.62
C HIS A 245 -7.76 -1.42 -11.38
N ILE A 246 -9.00 -1.92 -11.50
CA ILE A 246 -9.31 -3.14 -12.25
C ILE A 246 -8.91 -3.00 -13.72
N ALA A 247 -9.27 -1.88 -14.37
CA ALA A 247 -8.94 -1.63 -15.77
C ALA A 247 -7.42 -1.61 -16.00
N SER A 248 -6.66 -0.92 -15.15
CA SER A 248 -5.20 -0.86 -15.24
C SER A 248 -4.55 -2.23 -15.07
N PHE A 249 -5.06 -3.03 -14.12
CA PHE A 249 -4.58 -4.38 -13.89
C PHE A 249 -4.81 -5.28 -15.10
N LEU A 250 -6.03 -5.29 -15.66
CA LEU A 250 -6.35 -6.11 -16.84
C LEU A 250 -5.53 -5.71 -18.07
N LEU A 251 -5.31 -4.41 -18.28
CA LEU A 251 -4.48 -3.92 -19.37
C LEU A 251 -3.01 -4.29 -19.21
N LEU A 252 -2.47 -4.19 -17.99
CA LEU A 252 -1.09 -4.56 -17.69
C LEU A 252 -0.88 -6.07 -17.83
N TRP A 253 -1.87 -6.86 -17.39
CA TRP A 253 -1.89 -8.31 -17.57
C TRP A 253 -1.96 -8.68 -19.05
N GLY A 254 -2.88 -8.08 -19.82
CA GLY A 254 -3.01 -8.32 -21.27
C GLY A 254 -1.75 -7.95 -22.05
N SER A 255 -1.11 -6.82 -21.71
CA SER A 255 0.18 -6.39 -22.28
C SER A 255 1.28 -7.42 -22.03
N THR A 256 1.32 -7.94 -20.79
CA THR A 256 2.29 -8.95 -20.37
C THR A 256 2.05 -10.28 -21.10
N ALA A 257 0.80 -10.72 -21.21
CA ALA A 257 0.43 -11.92 -21.97
C ALA A 257 0.82 -11.79 -23.45
N MET A 258 0.58 -10.64 -24.07
CA MET A 258 0.97 -10.37 -25.46
C MET A 258 2.49 -10.40 -25.66
N LEU A 259 3.26 -9.79 -24.75
CA LEU A 259 4.72 -9.81 -24.78
C LEU A 259 5.25 -11.24 -24.65
N LEU A 260 4.79 -11.97 -23.64
CA LEU A 260 5.18 -13.36 -23.40
C LEU A 260 4.74 -14.28 -24.53
N HIS A 261 3.65 -13.98 -25.23
CA HIS A 261 3.21 -14.77 -26.37
C HIS A 261 4.27 -14.78 -27.48
N THR A 262 4.94 -13.66 -27.71
CA THR A 262 6.08 -13.58 -28.65
C THR A 262 7.25 -14.48 -28.20
N TYR A 263 7.45 -14.63 -26.88
CA TYR A 263 8.49 -15.51 -26.30
C TYR A 263 8.03 -16.95 -26.06
N SER A 264 6.74 -17.27 -26.26
CA SER A 264 6.15 -18.58 -25.99
C SER A 264 6.79 -19.70 -26.83
N LYS A 265 7.28 -19.36 -28.04
CA LYS A 265 8.03 -20.29 -28.90
C LYS A 265 9.33 -20.78 -28.27
N LYS A 266 9.97 -19.98 -27.40
CA LYS A 266 11.19 -20.38 -26.66
C LYS A 266 10.91 -20.95 -25.27
N LEU A 267 9.85 -20.49 -24.59
CA LEU A 267 9.54 -20.92 -23.22
C LEU A 267 8.80 -22.27 -23.13
N GLY A 268 8.13 -22.69 -24.20
CA GLY A 268 7.24 -23.86 -24.20
C GLY A 268 5.83 -23.51 -23.74
N LYS A 269 4.82 -24.06 -24.43
CA LYS A 269 3.41 -23.70 -24.26
C LYS A 269 2.87 -23.91 -22.84
N VAL A 270 3.26 -25.00 -22.17
CA VAL A 270 2.78 -25.32 -20.81
C VAL A 270 3.27 -24.28 -19.79
N LYS A 271 4.57 -23.97 -19.81
CA LYS A 271 5.18 -22.96 -18.92
C LYS A 271 4.56 -21.58 -19.13
N PHE A 272 4.28 -21.21 -20.38
CA PHE A 272 3.58 -19.98 -20.73
C PHE A 272 2.19 -19.89 -20.10
N TRP A 273 1.35 -20.93 -20.25
CA TRP A 273 0.00 -20.95 -19.69
C TRP A 273 -0.02 -20.92 -18.16
N THR A 274 0.90 -21.64 -17.49
CA THR A 274 1.03 -21.57 -16.03
C THR A 274 1.41 -20.18 -15.52
N ILE A 275 2.25 -19.42 -16.25
CA ILE A 275 2.64 -18.06 -15.82
C ILE A 275 1.46 -17.09 -15.98
N ILE A 276 0.67 -17.24 -17.04
CA ILE A 276 -0.45 -16.35 -17.34
C ILE A 276 -1.63 -16.54 -16.37
N SER A 277 -1.84 -17.76 -15.85
CA SER A 277 -2.96 -18.05 -14.95
C SER A 277 -2.75 -17.57 -13.52
N ILE A 278 -1.51 -17.31 -13.09
CA ILE A 278 -1.20 -16.95 -11.69
C ILE A 278 -1.95 -15.69 -11.21
N PRO A 279 -1.95 -14.57 -11.95
CA PRO A 279 -2.62 -13.35 -11.50
C PRO A 279 -4.15 -13.41 -11.59
N ILE A 280 -4.72 -14.37 -12.32
CA ILE A 280 -6.18 -14.56 -12.38
C ILE A 280 -6.71 -15.30 -11.14
N ALA A 281 -5.84 -16.09 -10.50
CA ALA A 281 -6.19 -16.88 -9.34
C ALA A 281 -6.04 -16.12 -8.00
N SER A 282 -5.55 -14.87 -8.01
CA SER A 282 -5.40 -13.99 -6.83
C SER A 282 -6.38 -12.83 -6.88
#